data_AF-A0A7C3G4C2-F1
#
_entry.id   AF-A0A7C3G4C2-F1
#
_cell.length_a   1.000
_cell.length_b   1.000
_cell.length_c   1.000
_cell.angle_alpha   90.00
_cell.angle_beta   90.00
_cell.angle_gamma   90.00
#
_symmetry.space_group_name_H-M   'P 1'
#
loop_
_entity.id
_entity.type
_entity.pdbx_description
1 polymer ?
#
loop_
_entity_poly.entity_id
_entity_poly.type
_entity_poly.pdbx_seq_one_letter_code
_entity_poly.pdbx_strand_id
1 'polypeptide(L)'
;LAVKNALAVGAGHFFLVMLGPGVFPINVLPYLRQVPEVVTLFAATANPVQVVVVEEGDQRGVLGVLDGLRPLGVEGEEHEKARKELLRRFGYKL
;
A
#
# COMPACT_ATOMS: atom_id res chain seq x y z
N LEU A 1 1.02 7.85 14.95
CA LEU A 1 1.34 8.02 13.51
C LEU A 1 0.09 7.90 12.63
N ALA A 2 -0.69 6.83 12.72
CA ALA A 2 -1.92 6.64 11.93
C ALA A 2 -2.88 7.85 12.00
N VAL A 3 -3.24 8.29 13.22
CA VAL A 3 -4.12 9.45 13.46
C VAL A 3 -3.59 10.72 12.81
N LYS A 4 -2.29 11.02 13.00
CA LYS A 4 -1.64 12.21 12.41
C LYS A 4 -1.77 12.22 10.88
N ASN A 5 -1.52 11.08 10.22
CA ASN A 5 -1.57 10.99 8.77
C ASN A 5 -3.01 10.99 8.24
N ALA A 6 -3.95 10.33 8.92
CA ALA A 6 -5.37 10.37 8.56
C ALA A 6 -5.93 11.81 8.66
N LEU A 7 -5.56 12.56 9.69
CA LEU A 7 -5.90 13.99 9.82
C LEU A 7 -5.25 14.84 8.72
N ALA A 8 -4.01 14.55 8.34
CA ALA A 8 -3.34 15.27 7.27
C ALA A 8 -4.01 15.04 5.90
N VAL A 9 -4.49 13.81 5.63
CA VAL A 9 -5.32 13.52 4.43
C VAL A 9 -6.67 14.22 4.55
N GLY A 10 -7.35 14.10 5.69
CA GLY A 10 -8.56 14.85 6.01
C GLY A 10 -9.78 14.50 5.16
N ALA A 11 -9.76 13.37 4.45
CA ALA A 11 -10.89 12.89 3.65
C ALA A 11 -11.88 12.11 4.53
N GLY A 12 -13.18 12.34 4.32
CA GLY A 12 -14.23 11.57 4.98
C GLY A 12 -14.18 10.09 4.61
N HIS A 13 -14.51 9.19 5.56
CA HIS A 13 -14.46 7.74 5.37
C HIS A 13 -13.10 7.19 4.91
N PHE A 14 -12.02 7.91 5.22
CA PHE A 14 -10.66 7.45 5.01
C PHE A 14 -10.14 6.72 6.25
N PHE A 15 -9.44 5.60 6.05
CA PHE A 15 -8.76 4.91 7.13
C PHE A 15 -7.32 4.60 6.74
N LEU A 16 -6.47 4.45 7.76
CA LEU A 16 -5.06 4.15 7.60
C LEU A 16 -4.62 3.16 8.68
N VAL A 17 -3.96 2.09 8.26
CA VAL A 17 -3.40 1.06 9.16
C VAL A 17 -1.87 1.15 9.12
N MET A 18 -1.25 1.35 10.28
CA MET A 18 0.21 1.24 10.43
C MET A 18 0.53 -0.16 10.94
N LEU A 19 1.22 -0.97 10.12
CA LEU A 19 1.67 -2.30 10.53
C LEU A 19 2.98 -2.19 11.30
N GLY A 20 3.09 -2.96 12.40
CA GLY A 20 4.32 -3.05 13.18
C GLY A 20 5.41 -3.85 12.47
N PRO A 21 6.66 -3.80 12.97
CA PRO A 21 7.77 -4.57 12.42
C PRO A 21 7.44 -6.07 12.34
N GLY A 22 7.81 -6.71 11.23
CA GLY A 22 7.57 -8.14 11.00
C GLY A 22 6.16 -8.51 10.53
N VAL A 23 5.25 -7.54 10.38
CA VAL A 23 3.91 -7.74 9.81
C VAL A 23 3.83 -7.10 8.43
N PHE A 24 3.48 -7.87 7.42
CA PHE A 24 3.42 -7.42 6.04
C PHE A 24 1.98 -7.29 5.55
N PRO A 25 1.71 -6.40 4.58
CA PRO A 25 0.39 -6.30 3.96
C PRO A 25 -0.21 -7.63 3.51
N ILE A 26 0.61 -8.52 2.94
CA ILE A 26 0.17 -9.85 2.48
C ILE A 26 -0.46 -10.71 3.60
N ASN A 27 -0.14 -10.44 4.88
CA ASN A 27 -0.71 -11.16 6.01
C ASN A 27 -2.13 -10.69 6.36
N VAL A 28 -2.47 -9.42 6.07
CA VAL A 28 -3.69 -8.79 6.57
C VAL A 28 -4.68 -8.40 5.46
N LEU A 29 -4.19 -8.15 4.24
CA LEU A 29 -5.01 -7.73 3.11
C LEU A 29 -6.20 -8.66 2.81
N PRO A 30 -6.09 -10.00 2.89
CA PRO A 30 -7.24 -10.87 2.68
C PRO A 30 -8.38 -10.61 3.67
N TYR A 31 -8.05 -10.31 4.93
CA TYR A 31 -9.03 -10.05 5.99
C TYR A 31 -9.63 -8.64 5.86
N LEU A 32 -8.81 -7.63 5.58
CA LEU A 32 -9.29 -6.27 5.35
C LEU A 32 -10.30 -6.19 4.19
N ARG A 33 -10.10 -6.97 3.13
CA ARG A 33 -11.05 -7.06 2.01
C ARG A 33 -12.37 -7.76 2.36
N GLN A 34 -12.41 -8.52 3.45
CA GLN A 34 -13.61 -9.21 3.91
C GLN A 34 -14.42 -8.37 4.91
N VAL A 35 -13.88 -7.25 5.39
CA VAL A 35 -14.62 -6.35 6.29
C VAL A 35 -15.76 -5.70 5.50
N PRO A 36 -17.03 -5.89 5.88
CA PRO A 36 -18.18 -5.39 5.13
C PRO A 36 -18.18 -3.88 4.88
N GLU A 37 -17.58 -3.11 5.80
CA GLU A 37 -17.51 -1.65 5.74
C GLU A 37 -16.36 -1.13 4.84
N VAL A 38 -15.43 -1.98 4.43
CA VAL A 38 -14.27 -1.57 3.60
C VAL A 38 -14.67 -1.54 2.13
N VAL A 39 -14.80 -0.33 1.59
CA VAL A 39 -15.18 -0.11 0.19
C VAL A 39 -14.02 -0.33 -0.78
N THR A 40 -12.83 0.20 -0.46
CA THR A 40 -11.67 0.17 -1.35
C THR A 40 -10.37 0.31 -0.54
N LEU A 41 -9.31 -0.32 -1.04
CA LEU A 41 -7.94 -0.17 -0.52
C LEU A 41 -7.10 0.54 -1.58
N PHE A 42 -6.61 1.75 -1.27
CA PHE A 42 -5.80 2.54 -2.21
C PHE A 42 -4.37 2.05 -2.34
N ALA A 43 -3.74 1.66 -1.23
CA ALA A 43 -2.34 1.23 -1.20
C ALA A 43 -2.07 0.32 0.01
N ALA A 44 -1.02 -0.51 -0.10
CA ALA A 44 -0.45 -1.20 1.04
C ALA A 44 1.05 -1.47 0.79
N THR A 45 1.91 -0.63 1.36
CA THR A 45 3.33 -0.54 0.96
C THR A 45 4.22 -0.16 2.14
N ALA A 46 5.52 -0.44 1.99
CA ALA A 46 6.59 0.08 2.85
C ALA A 46 7.45 1.12 2.13
N ASN A 47 7.15 1.43 0.86
CA ASN A 47 7.83 2.47 0.11
C ASN A 47 7.43 3.87 0.63
N PRO A 48 8.21 4.91 0.27
CA PRO A 48 7.70 6.28 0.31
C PRO A 48 6.38 6.37 -0.46
N VAL A 49 5.36 6.95 0.15
CA VAL A 49 4.02 7.03 -0.43
C VAL A 49 3.43 8.42 -0.24
N GLN A 50 2.73 8.90 -1.26
CA GLN A 50 1.96 10.15 -1.22
C GLN A 50 0.50 9.87 -1.57
N VAL A 51 -0.42 10.64 -0.97
CA VAL A 51 -1.86 10.57 -1.25
C VAL A 51 -2.25 11.80 -2.07
N VAL A 52 -2.88 11.59 -3.22
CA VAL A 52 -3.41 12.68 -4.06
C VAL A 52 -4.80 13.04 -3.54
N VAL A 53 -4.90 14.21 -2.94
CA VAL A 53 -6.14 14.72 -2.35
C VAL A 53 -6.68 15.87 -3.22
N VAL A 54 -7.97 15.82 -3.52
CA VAL A 54 -8.71 16.96 -4.06
C VAL A 54 -9.55 17.58 -2.95
N GLU A 55 -9.65 18.90 -2.94
CA GLU A 55 -10.45 19.66 -1.99
C GLU A 55 -11.48 20.51 -2.74
N GLU A 56 -12.72 20.48 -2.28
CA GLU A 56 -13.80 21.33 -2.78
C GLU A 56 -14.69 21.75 -1.60
N GLY A 57 -14.61 23.04 -1.25
CA GLY A 57 -15.27 23.57 -0.05
C GLY A 57 -14.86 22.82 1.21
N ASP A 58 -15.84 22.28 1.95
CA ASP A 58 -15.62 21.50 3.17
C ASP A 58 -15.35 20.01 2.91
N GLN A 59 -15.15 19.61 1.65
CA GLN A 59 -14.96 18.21 1.28
C GLN A 59 -13.53 17.95 0.81
N ARG A 60 -13.00 16.80 1.20
CA ARG A 60 -11.75 16.24 0.67
C ARG A 60 -11.98 14.82 0.18
N GLY A 61 -11.46 14.52 -1.00
CA GLY A 61 -11.53 13.20 -1.63
C GLY A 61 -10.13 12.67 -1.98
N VAL A 62 -9.94 11.37 -1.86
CA VAL A 62 -8.70 10.70 -2.32
C VAL A 62 -8.90 10.25 -3.76
N LEU A 63 -8.08 10.79 -4.67
CA LEU A 63 -8.10 10.40 -6.08
C LEU A 63 -7.18 9.21 -6.38
N GLY A 64 -6.14 9.03 -5.56
CA GLY A 64 -5.18 7.95 -5.74
C GLY A 64 -3.95 8.11 -4.86
N VAL A 65 -2.95 7.27 -5.14
CA VAL A 65 -1.68 7.24 -4.42
C VAL A 65 -0.50 7.23 -5.38
N LEU A 66 0.63 7.78 -4.94
CA LEU A 66 1.93 7.64 -5.58
C LEU A 66 2.77 6.72 -4.69
N ASP A 67 2.85 5.43 -5.05
CA ASP A 67 3.57 4.39 -4.30
C ASP A 67 4.94 4.13 -4.91
N GLY A 68 5.99 4.59 -4.21
CA GLY A 68 7.36 4.39 -4.65
C GLY A 68 7.74 5.20 -5.88
N LEU A 69 8.56 4.61 -6.74
CA LEU A 69 9.18 5.26 -7.89
C LEU A 69 8.68 4.65 -9.21
N ARG A 70 8.80 5.42 -10.29
CA ARG A 70 8.53 4.93 -11.65
C ARG A 70 9.47 3.77 -12.03
N PRO A 71 9.04 2.82 -12.88
CA PRO A 71 9.91 1.76 -13.37
C PRO A 71 11.10 2.33 -14.16
N LEU A 72 12.26 1.67 -14.07
CA LEU A 72 13.48 2.05 -14.78
C LEU A 72 13.72 1.25 -16.08
N GLY A 73 12.93 0.19 -16.30
CA GLY A 73 13.06 -0.69 -17.45
C GLY A 73 12.26 -1.99 -17.25
N VAL A 74 12.50 -2.96 -18.12
CA VAL A 74 11.91 -4.31 -18.07
C VAL A 74 12.96 -5.29 -17.54
N GLU A 75 12.53 -6.26 -16.72
CA GLU A 75 13.43 -7.29 -16.21
C GLU A 75 13.93 -8.23 -17.32
N GLY A 76 15.22 -8.61 -17.27
CA GLY A 76 15.78 -9.66 -18.11
C GLY A 76 15.82 -11.02 -17.38
N GLU A 77 16.31 -12.06 -18.05
CA GLU A 77 16.34 -13.43 -17.52
C GLU A 77 17.08 -13.56 -16.18
N GLU A 78 18.18 -12.84 -16.00
CA GLU A 78 18.95 -12.85 -14.75
C GLU A 78 18.15 -12.25 -13.58
N HIS A 79 17.44 -11.16 -13.82
CA HIS A 79 16.58 -10.51 -12.82
C HIS A 79 15.39 -11.41 -12.46
N GLU A 80 14.80 -12.09 -13.46
CA GLU A 80 13.72 -13.05 -13.23
C GLU A 80 14.20 -14.22 -12.34
N LYS A 81 15.37 -14.78 -12.65
CA LYS A 81 15.98 -15.84 -11.83
C LYS A 81 16.22 -15.35 -10.40
N ALA A 82 16.79 -14.15 -10.24
CA ALA A 82 17.07 -13.57 -8.93
C ALA A 82 15.81 -13.37 -8.08
N ARG A 83 14.72 -12.81 -8.63
CA ARG A 83 13.47 -12.64 -7.86
C ARG A 83 12.81 -13.97 -7.48
N LYS A 84 12.91 -15.01 -8.34
CA LYS A 84 12.40 -16.35 -8.02
C LYS A 84 13.19 -17.00 -6.89
N GLU A 85 14.52 -16.90 -6.93
CA GLU A 85 15.39 -17.39 -5.86
C GLU A 85 15.15 -16.66 -4.53
N LEU A 86 14.95 -15.35 -4.57
CA LEU A 86 14.64 -14.55 -3.38
C LEU A 86 13.37 -15.06 -2.67
N LEU A 87 12.29 -15.32 -3.41
CA LEU A 87 11.04 -15.84 -2.84
C LEU A 87 11.23 -17.21 -2.19
N ARG A 88 12.07 -18.09 -2.75
CA ARG A 88 12.40 -19.38 -2.15
C ARG A 88 13.26 -19.24 -0.90
N ARG A 89 14.24 -18.33 -0.91
CA ARG A 89 15.06 -18.00 0.28
C ARG A 89 14.21 -17.46 1.43
N PHE A 90 13.17 -16.68 1.12
CA PHE A 90 12.20 -16.19 2.10
C PHE A 90 11.17 -17.26 2.51
N GLY A 91 11.16 -18.43 1.88
CA GLY A 91 10.24 -19.53 2.20
C GLY A 91 8.81 -19.36 1.65
N TYR A 92 8.57 -18.39 0.77
CA TYR A 92 7.24 -18.15 0.19
C TYR A 92 6.92 -19.05 -1.02
N LYS A 93 7.93 -19.71 -1.57
CA LYS A 93 7.81 -20.65 -2.70
C LYS A 93 8.74 -21.85 -2.48
N LEU A 94 8.30 -23.00 -2.98
CA LEU A 94 9.10 -24.23 -3.07
C LEU A 94 9.85 -24.28 -4.42
#